data_AF-A0A5E4L867-F1
#
_entry.id   AF-A0A5E4L867-F1
#
_cell.length_a   1.000
_cell.length_b   1.000
_cell.length_c   1.000
_cell.angle_alpha   90.00
_cell.angle_beta   90.00
_cell.angle_gamma   90.00
#
_symmetry.space_group_name_H-M   'P 1'
#
loop_
_entity.id
_entity.type
_entity.pdbx_description
1 polymer ?
#
loop_
_entity_poly.entity_id
_entity_poly.type
_entity_poly.pdbx_seq_one_letter_code
_entity_poly.pdbx_strand_id
1 'polypeptide(L)' 'MQPFEVLKKLVYALVFGFIGVIIGIWTTDNLSTVLLKNSEPAFTRTFSLIIIVLIIAAGFFIGFTKGKTLLE' A
#
# COMPACT_ATOMS: atom_id res chain seq x y z
N MET A 1 -22.28 8.59 13.06
CA MET A 1 -21.95 8.33 11.64
C MET A 1 -23.03 7.43 11.06
N GLN A 2 -23.61 7.79 9.92
CA GLN A 2 -24.55 6.88 9.25
C GLN A 2 -23.78 5.62 8.81
N PRO A 3 -24.26 4.40 9.11
CA PRO A 3 -23.54 3.17 8.79
C PRO A 3 -23.19 3.04 7.30
N PHE A 4 -24.00 3.65 6.43
CA PHE A 4 -23.77 3.71 4.99
C PHE A 4 -22.51 4.48 4.59
N GLU A 5 -22.16 5.57 5.28
CA GLU A 5 -20.94 6.33 4.99
C GLU A 5 -19.68 5.57 5.39
N VAL A 6 -19.73 4.82 6.49
CA VAL A 6 -18.62 3.99 6.95
C VAL A 6 -18.37 2.85 5.96
N LEU A 7 -19.44 2.24 5.44
CA LEU A 7 -19.35 1.21 4.41
C LEU A 7 -18.66 1.74 3.14
N LYS A 8 -19.04 2.93 2.66
CA LYS A 8 -18.37 3.57 1.51
C LYS A 8 -16.89 3.81 1.77
N LYS A 9 -16.53 4.35 2.95
CA LYS A 9 -15.13 4.57 3.32
C LYS A 9 -14.32 3.27 3.38
N LEU A 10 -14.93 2.17 3.82
CA LEU A 10 -14.29 0.85 3.80
C LEU A 10 -14.06 0.35 2.38
N VAL A 11 -15.02 0.53 1.47
CA VAL A 11 -14.84 0.18 0.05
C VAL A 11 -13.69 0.98 -0.55
N TYR A 12 -13.64 2.30 -0.29
CA TYR A 12 -12.53 3.13 -0.75
C TYR A 12 -11.19 2.69 -0.16
N ALA A 13 -11.13 2.41 1.15
CA ALA A 13 -9.93 1.88 1.79
C ALA A 13 -9.43 0.58 1.14
N LEU A 14 -10.36 -0.30 0.76
CA LEU A 14 -10.05 -1.59 0.14
C LEU A 14 -9.50 -1.41 -1.28
N VAL A 15 -10.10 -0.54 -2.09
CA VAL A 15 -9.62 -0.20 -3.44
C VAL A 15 -8.22 0.42 -3.39
N PHE A 16 -8.02 1.43 -2.54
CA PHE A 16 -6.71 2.08 -2.39
C PHE A 16 -5.68 1.16 -1.75
N GLY A 17 -6.07 0.27 -0.84
CA GLY A 17 -5.21 -0.78 -0.30
C GLY A 17 -4.71 -1.72 -1.39
N PHE A 18 -5.59 -2.15 -2.29
CA PHE A 18 -5.23 -3.01 -3.43
C PHE A 18 -4.28 -2.29 -4.41
N ILE A 19 -4.53 -1.02 -4.71
CA ILE A 19 -3.61 -0.18 -5.48
C ILE A 19 -2.25 -0.07 -4.75
N GLY A 20 -2.28 0.09 -3.44
CA GLY A 20 -1.09 0.09 -2.58
C GLY A 20 -0.29 -1.21 -2.66
N VAL A 21 -0.92 -2.37 -2.79
CA VAL A 21 -0.23 -3.65 -3.01
C VAL A 21 0.57 -3.61 -4.33
N ILE A 22 -0.07 -3.20 -5.42
CA ILE A 22 0.56 -3.15 -6.75
C ILE A 22 1.74 -2.18 -6.74
N ILE A 23 1.53 -0.96 -6.21
CA ILE A 23 2.59 0.05 -6.08
C ILE A 23 3.69 -0.46 -5.15
N GLY A 24 3.35 -1.13 -4.06
CA GLY A 24 4.29 -1.67 -3.11
C GLY A 24 5.23 -2.68 -3.76
N ILE A 25 4.66 -3.67 -4.46
CA ILE A 25 5.42 -4.69 -5.20
C ILE A 25 6.34 -4.03 -6.23
N TRP A 26 5.79 -3.16 -7.08
CA TRP A 26 6.57 -2.45 -8.09
C TRP A 26 7.69 -1.60 -7.49
N THR A 27 7.41 -0.89 -6.40
CA THR A 27 8.40 -0.07 -5.70
C THR A 27 9.52 -0.94 -5.15
N THR A 28 9.19 -2.06 -4.49
CA THR A 28 10.22 -2.96 -3.97
C THR A 28 11.04 -3.65 -5.02
N ASP A 29 10.46 -3.95 -6.19
CA ASP A 29 11.19 -4.54 -7.31
C ASP A 29 12.26 -3.56 -7.83
N ASN A 30 11.88 -2.29 -8.04
CA ASN A 30 12.82 -1.22 -8.41
C ASN A 30 13.84 -0.93 -7.30
N LEU A 31 13.43 -0.98 -6.03
CA LEU A 31 14.33 -0.74 -4.90
C LEU A 31 15.34 -1.87 -4.76
N SER A 32 14.93 -3.11 -4.99
CA SER A 32 15.79 -4.28 -4.90
C SER A 32 16.87 -4.28 -5.98
N THR A 33 16.53 -3.82 -7.19
CA THR A 33 17.45 -3.72 -8.33
C THR A 33 18.46 -2.58 -8.21
N VAL A 34 18.11 -1.48 -7.51
CA VAL A 34 18.97 -0.30 -7.36
C VAL A 34 19.75 -0.30 -6.04
N LEU A 35 19.08 -0.53 -4.91
CA LEU A 35 19.64 -0.32 -3.57
C LEU A 35 20.04 -1.60 -2.85
N LEU A 36 19.40 -2.74 -3.14
CA LEU A 36 19.65 -4.01 -2.42
C LEU A 36 20.41 -5.04 -3.26
N LYS A 37 20.93 -4.63 -4.43
CA LYS A 37 21.59 -5.52 -5.40
C LYS A 37 22.79 -6.31 -4.83
N ASN A 38 23.47 -5.77 -3.82
CA ASN A 38 24.61 -6.40 -3.15
C ASN A 38 24.29 -6.86 -1.72
N SER A 39 23.02 -6.80 -1.30
CA SER A 39 22.60 -7.20 0.04
C SER A 39 22.26 -8.69 0.10
N GLU A 40 22.34 -9.28 1.29
CA GLU A 40 21.96 -10.67 1.49
C GLU A 40 20.49 -10.93 1.06
N PRO A 41 20.18 -12.09 0.45
CA PRO A 41 18.83 -12.39 -0.02
C PRO A 41 17.78 -12.34 1.10
N ALA A 42 18.14 -12.77 2.31
CA ALA A 42 17.26 -12.75 3.48
C ALA A 42 16.92 -11.33 3.94
N PHE A 43 17.91 -10.44 3.93
CA PHE A 43 17.70 -9.02 4.27
C PHE A 43 16.82 -8.33 3.22
N THR A 44 17.13 -8.53 1.94
CA THR A 44 16.39 -7.95 0.82
C THR A 44 14.91 -8.34 0.85
N ARG A 45 14.62 -9.62 1.11
CA ARG A 45 13.23 -10.11 1.22
C ARG A 45 12.49 -9.48 2.41
N THR A 46 13.12 -9.46 3.58
CA THR A 46 12.51 -8.91 4.80
C THR A 46 12.23 -7.41 4.65
N PHE A 47 13.21 -6.67 4.14
CA PHE A 47 13.08 -5.23 3.92
C PHE A 47 11.99 -4.90 2.88
N SER A 48 11.93 -5.67 1.79
CA SER A 48 10.89 -5.51 0.77
C SER A 48 9.49 -5.75 1.35
N LEU A 49 9.31 -6.81 2.14
CA LEU A 49 8.03 -7.09 2.80
C LEU A 49 7.60 -5.94 3.73
N ILE A 50 8.53 -5.38 4.52
CA ILE A 50 8.24 -4.25 5.40
C ILE A 50 7.75 -3.04 4.58
N ILE A 51 8.43 -2.72 3.48
CA ILE A 51 8.04 -1.60 2.61
C ILE A 51 6.67 -1.83 1.99
N ILE A 52 6.39 -3.03 1.49
CA ILE A 52 5.08 -3.38 0.92
C ILE A 52 3.98 -3.17 1.97
N VAL A 53 4.18 -3.67 3.20
CA VAL A 53 3.20 -3.52 4.29
C VAL A 53 2.98 -2.04 4.64
N LEU A 54 4.04 -1.23 4.68
CA LEU A 54 3.92 0.21 4.95
C LEU A 54 3.13 0.93 3.85
N ILE A 55 3.39 0.61 2.58
CA ILE A 55 2.69 1.21 1.44
C ILE A 55 1.21 0.80 1.43
N ILE A 56 0.91 -0.47 1.72
CA ILE A 56 -0.47 -0.96 1.84
C ILE A 56 -1.21 -0.22 2.97
N ALA A 57 -0.58 -0.11 4.15
CA ALA A 57 -1.18 0.58 5.29
C ALA A 57 -1.44 2.06 4.98
N ALA A 58 -0.49 2.73 4.33
CA ALA A 58 -0.66 4.11 3.88
C ALA A 58 -1.80 4.24 2.85
N GLY A 59 -1.85 3.34 1.86
CA GLY A 59 -2.93 3.30 0.87
C GLY A 59 -4.29 3.10 1.51
N PHE A 60 -4.41 2.17 2.46
CA PHE A 60 -5.64 1.91 3.19
C PHE A 60 -6.11 3.14 3.99
N PHE A 61 -5.18 3.80 4.67
CA PHE A 61 -5.46 5.03 5.42
C PHE A 61 -5.91 6.18 4.51
N ILE A 62 -5.25 6.35 3.37
CA ILE A 62 -5.62 7.35 2.36
C ILE A 62 -6.99 7.06 1.78
N GLY A 63 -7.29 5.81 1.41
CA GLY A 63 -8.61 5.42 0.91
C GLY A 63 -9.72 5.63 1.93
N PHE A 64 -9.46 5.33 3.20
CA PHE A 64 -10.42 5.52 4.28
C PHE A 64 -10.72 7.01 4.57
N THR A 65 -9.69 7.86 4.54
CA THR A 65 -9.80 9.28 4.91
C THR A 65 -10.16 10.18 3.74
N LYS A 66 -9.59 9.94 2.56
CA LYS A 66 -9.68 10.79 1.37
C LYS A 66 -10.29 10.10 0.15
N GLY A 67 -10.61 8.82 0.22
CA GLY A 67 -11.07 8.06 -0.94
C GLY A 67 -12.34 8.61 -1.59
N LYS A 68 -13.24 9.22 -0.81
CA LYS A 68 -14.43 9.91 -1.34
C LYS A 68 -14.03 11.02 -2.33
N THR A 69 -13.10 11.90 -1.96
CA THR A 69 -12.65 13.02 -2.79
C THR A 69 -11.80 12.59 -3.99
N LEU A 70 -11.21 11.39 -3.94
CA LEU A 70 -10.34 10.89 -5.00
C LEU A 70 -11.07 10.02 -6.03
N LEU A 71 -12.25 9.49 -5.69
CA LEU A 71 -13.02 8.57 -6.53
C LEU A 71 -14.41 9.10 -6.93
N GLU A 72 -14.99 10.03 -6.15
CA GLU A 72 -16.20 10.79 -6.52
C GLU A 72 -15.79 12.18 -7.03
#